data_AF-A0A9P1CY41-F1
#
_entry.id   AF-A0A9P1CY41-F1
#
_cell.length_a   1.000
_cell.length_b   1.000
_cell.length_c   1.000
_cell.angle_alpha   90.00
_cell.angle_beta   90.00
_cell.angle_gamma   90.00
#
_symmetry.space_group_name_H-M   'P 1'
#
loop_
_entity.id
_entity.type
_entity.pdbx_description
1 polymer ?
#
loop_
_entity_poly.entity_id
_entity_poly.type
_entity_poly.pdbx_seq_one_letter_code
_entity_poly.pdbx_strand_id
1 'polypeptide(L)'
;MKCPSSPSWVHASAEVEGIAAASCQDVIEEIKARVTGDWHDPHNGGQYSLLNESTLELDLKRVTGNKRFTDKMTFTFSDFQGSRPECGIHACSESQIFSVKDFSTNYCNLRNLYCGTEDGCEPVKHDFKTTEIEVKPSSFAGTDKKACIVTGDVQEVRPMLRATAPNFLGDTVDDTLACISDNCPLDESTLSPSPSCVLGNCTSHLAKCLFSSSCRHGVMCELKCTEPLAKTEDAVHFAGLMECMRVHCPGFPPSKSCAALHCGVEAAECAVHSKCRETLECADACVPGKYTAALAALPHATVV
;
A
#
# COMPACT_ATOMS: atom_id res chain seq x y z
N MET A 1 20.21 -12.27 16.44
CA MET A 1 19.40 -11.44 15.54
C MET A 1 18.13 -11.06 16.29
N LYS A 2 17.79 -9.76 16.33
CA LYS A 2 16.69 -9.22 17.13
C LYS A 2 15.64 -8.66 16.17
N CYS A 3 14.43 -9.20 16.23
CA CYS A 3 13.27 -8.66 15.52
C CYS A 3 12.22 -8.18 16.54
N PRO A 4 11.41 -7.16 16.21
CA PRO A 4 10.33 -6.72 17.09
C PRO A 4 9.28 -7.82 17.24
N SER A 5 8.54 -7.83 18.35
CA SER A 5 7.39 -8.73 18.47
C SER A 5 6.17 -8.15 17.74
N SER A 6 5.33 -9.05 17.21
CA SER A 6 3.99 -8.72 16.76
C SER A 6 2.94 -9.32 17.71
N PRO A 7 1.87 -8.58 18.05
CA PRO A 7 0.73 -9.15 18.75
C PRO A 7 -0.12 -10.06 17.84
N SER A 8 0.04 -9.98 16.51
CA SER A 8 -0.63 -10.86 15.56
C SER A 8 0.15 -12.16 15.40
N TRP A 9 -0.53 -13.30 15.43
CA TRP A 9 0.13 -14.61 15.19
C TRP A 9 0.48 -14.86 13.74
N VAL A 10 -0.24 -14.24 12.81
CA VAL A 10 0.03 -14.27 11.37
C VAL A 10 0.20 -12.84 10.90
N HIS A 11 1.40 -12.50 10.43
CA HIS A 11 1.73 -11.17 9.96
C HIS A 11 2.78 -11.26 8.85
N ALA A 12 2.74 -10.28 7.96
CA ALA A 12 3.79 -10.07 7.00
C ALA A 12 5.03 -9.52 7.71
N SER A 13 6.19 -10.03 7.33
CA SER A 13 7.47 -9.57 7.85
C SER A 13 8.57 -9.68 6.83
N ALA A 14 9.66 -8.96 7.08
CA ALA A 14 10.89 -9.05 6.32
C ALA A 14 12.09 -8.89 7.25
N GLU A 15 13.11 -9.70 7.04
CA GLU A 15 14.43 -9.61 7.66
C GLU A 15 15.47 -9.40 6.56
N VAL A 16 16.41 -8.49 6.79
CA VAL A 16 17.48 -8.16 5.83
C VAL A 16 18.82 -8.19 6.54
N GLU A 17 19.80 -8.82 5.89
CA GLU A 17 21.22 -8.70 6.19
C GLU A 17 21.91 -7.98 5.04
N GLY A 18 22.73 -6.98 5.33
CA GLY A 18 23.46 -6.22 4.31
C GLY A 18 24.71 -5.57 4.84
N ILE A 19 25.51 -5.01 3.93
CA ILE A 19 26.73 -4.26 4.22
C ILE A 19 26.66 -2.92 3.51
N ALA A 20 26.82 -1.83 4.27
CA ALA A 20 27.01 -0.49 3.75
C ALA A 20 28.50 -0.14 3.67
N ALA A 21 28.91 0.48 2.57
CA ALA A 21 30.26 1.02 2.37
C ALA A 21 30.45 2.38 3.07
N ALA A 22 30.12 2.43 4.36
CA ALA A 22 30.20 3.61 5.23
C ALA A 22 30.38 3.17 6.69
N SER A 23 30.68 4.10 7.59
CA SER A 23 30.74 3.79 9.02
C SER A 23 29.33 3.53 9.57
N CYS A 24 29.19 2.73 10.62
CA CYS A 24 27.87 2.53 11.22
C CYS A 24 27.28 3.82 11.77
N GLN A 25 28.12 4.77 12.20
CA GLN A 25 27.66 6.09 12.59
C GLN A 25 26.99 6.83 11.42
N ASP A 26 27.59 6.84 10.23
CA ASP A 26 27.01 7.52 9.07
C ASP A 26 25.69 6.87 8.64
N VAL A 27 25.62 5.54 8.65
CA VAL A 27 24.39 4.78 8.35
C VAL A 27 23.27 5.12 9.34
N ILE A 28 23.58 5.11 10.65
CA ILE A 28 22.62 5.45 11.72
C ILE A 28 22.15 6.89 11.59
N GLU A 29 23.06 7.83 11.32
CA GLU A 29 22.72 9.24 11.16
C GLU A 29 21.84 9.49 9.93
N GLU A 30 22.06 8.79 8.83
CA GLU A 30 21.20 8.83 7.64
C GLU A 30 19.80 8.29 7.93
N ILE A 31 19.71 7.12 8.56
CA ILE A 31 18.41 6.54 8.95
C ILE A 31 17.65 7.50 9.86
N LYS A 32 18.33 8.07 10.88
CA LYS A 32 17.72 9.05 11.79
C LYS A 32 17.26 10.29 11.04
N ALA A 33 18.06 10.80 10.10
CA ALA A 33 17.69 11.96 9.30
C ALA A 33 16.42 11.71 8.47
N ARG A 34 16.24 10.52 7.90
CA ARG A 34 15.00 10.11 7.20
C ARG A 34 13.80 10.01 8.13
N VAL A 35 14.00 9.48 9.33
CA VAL A 35 12.91 9.24 10.30
C VAL A 35 12.43 10.52 11.00
N THR A 36 13.33 11.48 11.25
CA THR A 36 13.00 12.70 12.01
C THR A 36 12.88 13.96 11.16
N GLY A 37 13.31 13.93 9.90
CA GLY A 37 13.28 15.06 8.97
C GLY A 37 12.05 15.07 8.07
N ASP A 38 12.09 15.95 7.05
CA ASP A 38 11.03 16.11 6.04
C ASP A 38 11.12 15.08 4.88
N TRP A 39 11.84 13.98 5.09
CA TRP A 39 11.97 12.93 4.08
C TRP A 39 10.66 12.15 3.93
N HIS A 40 10.32 11.79 2.69
CA HIS A 40 9.06 11.13 2.35
C HIS A 40 9.32 9.70 1.87
N ASP A 41 8.59 8.73 2.43
CA ASP A 41 8.66 7.33 2.04
C ASP A 41 8.25 7.12 0.57
N PRO A 42 9.17 6.71 -0.31
CA PRO A 42 8.90 6.61 -1.75
C PRO A 42 8.07 5.37 -2.12
N HIS A 43 7.79 4.47 -1.17
CA HIS A 43 6.99 3.29 -1.46
C HIS A 43 5.48 3.59 -1.37
N ASN A 44 5.01 4.08 -0.21
CA ASN A 44 3.59 4.22 0.08
C ASN A 44 3.28 5.45 0.95
N GLY A 45 4.19 6.45 0.96
CA GLY A 45 4.05 7.66 1.77
C GLY A 45 3.90 7.39 3.27
N GLY A 46 4.48 6.29 3.76
CA GLY A 46 4.48 5.95 5.18
C GLY A 46 5.24 6.97 6.02
N GLN A 47 4.82 7.10 7.27
CA GLN A 47 5.46 7.95 8.27
C GLN A 47 6.24 7.09 9.25
N TYR A 48 7.53 7.36 9.38
CA TYR A 48 8.41 6.69 10.32
C TYR A 48 8.45 7.44 11.66
N SER A 49 8.78 6.75 12.74
CA SER A 49 9.00 7.33 14.05
C SER A 49 10.04 6.54 14.81
N LEU A 50 10.95 7.23 15.51
CA LEU A 50 11.90 6.63 16.44
C LEU A 50 11.16 6.19 17.70
N LEU A 51 11.31 4.92 18.09
CA LEU A 51 10.77 4.39 19.34
C LEU A 51 11.84 4.34 20.43
N ASN A 52 13.02 3.84 20.07
CA ASN A 52 14.16 3.73 20.98
C ASN A 52 15.48 3.76 20.18
N GLU A 53 16.56 4.17 20.84
CA GLU A 53 17.90 4.15 20.24
C GLU A 53 18.99 3.76 21.24
N SER A 54 20.02 3.10 20.73
CA SER A 54 21.31 2.90 21.39
C SER A 54 22.44 3.09 20.38
N THR A 55 23.70 2.85 20.78
CA THR A 55 24.87 3.09 19.93
C THR A 55 24.82 2.33 18.60
N LEU A 56 24.34 1.08 18.59
CA LEU A 56 24.32 0.20 17.41
C LEU A 56 22.94 -0.47 17.23
N GLU A 57 21.89 0.17 17.73
CA GLU A 57 20.52 -0.34 17.58
C GLU A 57 19.51 0.81 17.46
N LEU A 58 18.57 0.68 16.54
CA LEU A 58 17.42 1.57 16.40
C LEU A 58 16.13 0.75 16.38
N ASP A 59 15.19 1.08 17.26
CA ASP A 59 13.82 0.57 17.18
C ASP A 59 12.93 1.67 16.61
N LEU A 60 12.22 1.34 15.53
CA LEU A 60 11.42 2.27 14.74
C LEU A 60 9.99 1.76 14.60
N LYS A 61 9.08 2.65 14.24
CA LYS A 61 7.72 2.34 13.80
C LYS A 61 7.48 3.00 12.46
N ARG A 62 6.78 2.33 11.55
CA ARG A 62 6.20 2.94 10.37
C ARG A 62 4.69 2.80 10.39
N VAL A 63 3.99 3.86 10.04
CA VAL A 63 2.56 3.83 9.72
C VAL A 63 2.43 4.10 8.22
N THR A 64 1.77 3.20 7.50
CA THR A 64 1.45 3.36 6.06
C THR A 64 0.78 4.72 5.75
N GLY A 65 0.92 5.25 4.53
CA GLY A 65 0.31 6.54 4.17
C GLY A 65 -1.22 6.57 4.31
N ASN A 66 -1.87 5.41 4.14
CA ASN A 66 -3.31 5.23 4.38
C ASN A 66 -3.67 4.96 5.86
N LYS A 67 -2.67 4.91 6.76
CA LYS A 67 -2.79 4.70 8.20
C LYS A 67 -3.39 3.34 8.63
N ARG A 68 -3.48 2.37 7.74
CA ARG A 68 -4.10 1.06 8.02
C ARG A 68 -3.15 0.10 8.72
N PHE A 69 -1.91 0.07 8.26
CA PHE A 69 -0.89 -0.84 8.77
C PHE A 69 0.15 -0.08 9.58
N THR A 70 0.51 -0.68 10.71
CA THR A 70 1.64 -0.26 11.54
C THR A 70 2.65 -1.40 11.55
N ASP A 71 3.88 -1.08 11.19
CA ASP A 71 5.00 -2.02 11.19
C ASP A 71 5.99 -1.53 12.25
N LYS A 72 6.49 -2.44 13.09
CA LYS A 72 7.65 -2.13 13.96
C LYS A 72 8.90 -2.65 13.29
N MET A 73 9.98 -1.91 13.41
CA MET A 73 11.27 -2.31 12.88
C MET A 73 12.33 -2.25 13.96
N THR A 74 13.30 -3.14 13.86
CA THR A 74 14.53 -3.09 14.64
C THR A 74 15.70 -3.17 13.67
N PHE A 75 16.65 -2.23 13.79
CA PHE A 75 17.93 -2.25 13.11
C PHE A 75 19.03 -2.50 14.14
N THR A 76 19.94 -3.39 13.82
CA THR A 76 21.19 -3.61 14.57
C THR A 76 22.37 -3.45 13.63
N PHE A 77 23.44 -2.84 14.14
CA PHE A 77 24.62 -2.48 13.35
C PHE A 77 25.86 -3.17 13.89
N SER A 78 26.79 -3.53 13.01
CA SER A 78 28.07 -4.11 13.40
C SER A 78 29.22 -3.44 12.66
N ASP A 79 30.19 -2.96 13.42
CA ASP A 79 31.39 -2.34 12.87
C ASP A 79 32.34 -3.40 12.29
N PHE A 80 32.94 -3.08 11.15
CA PHE A 80 34.02 -3.86 10.57
C PHE A 80 35.38 -3.23 10.89
N GLN A 81 36.37 -4.06 11.25
CA GLN A 81 37.76 -3.62 11.34
C GLN A 81 38.44 -3.80 9.98
N GLY A 82 38.72 -2.68 9.32
CA GLY A 82 39.32 -2.67 7.98
C GLY A 82 39.95 -1.34 7.62
N SER A 83 40.62 -1.31 6.47
CA SER A 83 41.21 -0.08 5.92
C SER A 83 40.17 0.87 5.28
N ARG A 84 38.94 0.39 5.09
CA ARG A 84 37.79 1.15 4.59
C ARG A 84 36.64 1.02 5.58
N PRO A 85 35.83 2.07 5.78
CA PRO A 85 34.68 2.01 6.66
C PRO A 85 33.59 1.12 6.02
N GLU A 86 33.17 0.10 6.75
CA GLU A 86 32.06 -0.78 6.39
C GLU A 86 31.17 -0.97 7.62
N CYS A 87 29.87 -1.06 7.38
CA CYS A 87 28.88 -1.29 8.42
C CYS A 87 27.97 -2.46 8.05
N GLY A 88 27.89 -3.44 8.94
CA GLY A 88 26.94 -4.53 8.83
C GLY A 88 25.57 -4.07 9.31
N ILE A 89 24.54 -4.32 8.51
CA ILE A 89 23.15 -3.98 8.79
C ILE A 89 22.40 -5.30 8.95
N HIS A 90 21.76 -5.48 10.10
CA HIS A 90 20.72 -6.48 10.29
C HIS A 90 19.43 -5.77 10.67
N ALA A 91 18.35 -6.01 9.94
CA ALA A 91 17.10 -5.30 10.17
C ALA A 91 15.89 -6.20 10.01
N CYS A 92 14.88 -6.05 10.87
CA CYS A 92 13.59 -6.73 10.72
C CYS A 92 12.44 -5.73 10.73
N SER A 93 11.39 -6.00 9.96
CA SER A 93 10.12 -5.29 9.96
C SER A 93 9.00 -6.29 10.19
N GLU A 94 8.16 -6.03 11.19
CA GLU A 94 7.09 -6.94 11.62
C GLU A 94 5.78 -6.18 11.70
N SER A 95 4.81 -6.57 10.87
CA SER A 95 3.49 -5.94 10.90
C SER A 95 2.78 -6.24 12.23
N GLN A 96 2.18 -5.22 12.82
CA GLN A 96 1.57 -5.30 14.15
C GLN A 96 0.10 -5.74 14.12
N ILE A 97 -0.43 -6.04 12.95
CA ILE A 97 -1.79 -6.55 12.73
C ILE A 97 -1.77 -7.75 11.77
N PHE A 98 -2.91 -8.43 11.64
CA PHE A 98 -3.06 -9.55 10.72
C PHE A 98 -2.73 -9.12 9.29
N SER A 99 -1.80 -9.84 8.67
CA SER A 99 -1.36 -9.61 7.29
C SER A 99 -0.69 -10.87 6.75
N VAL A 100 -0.91 -11.18 5.47
CA VAL A 100 -0.38 -12.40 4.83
C VAL A 100 0.47 -12.04 3.62
N LYS A 101 -0.07 -11.20 2.72
CA LYS A 101 0.64 -10.63 1.57
C LYS A 101 0.80 -9.13 1.80
N ASP A 102 2.01 -8.62 1.63
CA ASP A 102 2.32 -7.20 1.86
C ASP A 102 2.91 -6.49 0.64
N PHE A 103 3.03 -7.19 -0.49
CA PHE A 103 3.58 -6.63 -1.73
C PHE A 103 4.96 -5.98 -1.52
N SER A 104 5.79 -6.57 -0.66
CA SER A 104 7.13 -6.09 -0.28
C SER A 104 7.15 -4.91 0.67
N THR A 105 6.01 -4.51 1.25
CA THR A 105 5.93 -3.37 2.16
C THR A 105 6.93 -3.49 3.30
N ASN A 106 7.01 -4.61 4.01
CA ASN A 106 7.95 -4.77 5.13
C ASN A 106 9.41 -4.70 4.67
N TYR A 107 9.73 -5.27 3.51
CA TYR A 107 11.08 -5.17 2.94
C TYR A 107 11.42 -3.73 2.53
N CYS A 108 10.51 -3.03 1.85
CA CYS A 108 10.69 -1.65 1.43
C CYS A 108 10.78 -0.69 2.62
N ASN A 109 10.08 -0.97 3.72
CA ASN A 109 10.20 -0.20 4.96
C ASN A 109 11.63 -0.17 5.47
N LEU A 110 12.33 -1.31 5.38
CA LEU A 110 13.71 -1.44 5.81
C LEU A 110 14.64 -0.80 4.79
N ARG A 111 14.54 -1.25 3.53
CA ARG A 111 15.42 -0.84 2.44
C ARG A 111 15.46 0.66 2.26
N ASN A 112 14.29 1.31 2.29
CA ASN A 112 14.19 2.74 2.04
C ASN A 112 14.85 3.58 3.13
N LEU A 113 15.30 3.01 4.25
CA LEU A 113 16.02 3.74 5.29
C LEU A 113 17.55 3.71 5.10
N TYR A 114 18.11 2.71 4.41
CA TYR A 114 19.56 2.56 4.21
C TYR A 114 20.01 2.56 2.74
N CYS A 115 19.09 2.72 1.78
CA CYS A 115 19.44 2.80 0.36
C CYS A 115 20.12 4.13 0.01
N GLY A 116 21.10 4.10 -0.89
CA GLY A 116 21.75 5.29 -1.45
C GLY A 116 21.28 5.65 -2.86
N THR A 117 22.01 6.54 -3.52
CA THR A 117 21.69 6.99 -4.90
C THR A 117 21.78 5.88 -5.95
N GLU A 118 22.74 4.94 -5.80
CA GLU A 118 22.86 3.76 -6.69
C GLU A 118 21.62 2.86 -6.65
N ASP A 119 20.88 2.93 -5.54
CA ASP A 119 19.65 2.20 -5.28
C ASP A 119 18.40 2.98 -5.71
N GLY A 120 18.55 4.17 -6.28
CA GLY A 120 17.47 5.06 -6.71
C GLY A 120 16.89 5.94 -5.60
N CYS A 121 17.44 5.91 -4.39
CA CYS A 121 16.97 6.72 -3.28
C CYS A 121 17.62 8.10 -3.24
N GLU A 122 16.92 9.06 -2.63
CA GLU A 122 17.46 10.39 -2.33
C GLU A 122 18.03 10.40 -0.89
N PRO A 123 19.35 10.54 -0.72
CA PRO A 123 19.96 10.65 0.60
C PRO A 123 19.60 11.96 1.29
N VAL A 124 19.51 11.94 2.62
CA VAL A 124 19.19 13.13 3.43
C VAL A 124 20.46 13.77 3.99
N LYS A 125 21.40 12.97 4.48
CA LYS A 125 22.63 13.40 5.16
C LYS A 125 23.88 12.72 4.60
N HIS A 126 23.84 11.41 4.41
CA HIS A 126 24.97 10.62 3.95
C HIS A 126 24.56 9.71 2.79
N ASP A 127 25.35 9.72 1.72
CA ASP A 127 25.18 8.80 0.59
C ASP A 127 26.21 7.68 0.67
N PHE A 128 25.78 6.44 0.50
CA PHE A 128 26.63 5.27 0.55
C PHE A 128 26.02 4.12 -0.26
N LYS A 129 26.90 3.22 -0.71
CA LYS A 129 26.49 1.99 -1.39
C LYS A 129 26.14 0.93 -0.37
N THR A 130 25.04 0.22 -0.60
CA THR A 130 24.65 -0.94 0.21
C THR A 130 24.59 -2.19 -0.65
N THR A 131 25.06 -3.31 -0.09
CA THR A 131 24.93 -4.65 -0.67
C THR A 131 24.10 -5.51 0.26
N GLU A 132 22.92 -5.92 -0.18
CA GLU A 132 22.08 -6.89 0.54
C GLU A 132 22.67 -8.29 0.36
N ILE A 133 22.96 -8.97 1.47
CA ILE A 133 23.48 -10.34 1.51
C ILE A 133 22.32 -11.33 1.51
N GLU A 134 21.31 -11.06 2.33
CA GLU A 134 20.17 -11.95 2.50
C GLU A 134 18.90 -11.15 2.79
N VAL A 135 17.79 -11.60 2.21
CA VAL A 135 16.44 -11.06 2.46
C VAL A 135 15.51 -12.23 2.73
N LYS A 136 14.93 -12.29 3.93
CA LYS A 136 14.01 -13.33 4.39
C LYS A 136 12.63 -12.74 4.66
N PRO A 137 11.65 -12.90 3.77
CA PRO A 137 10.27 -12.53 4.04
C PRO A 137 9.55 -13.61 4.87
N SER A 138 8.44 -13.25 5.53
CA SER A 138 7.48 -14.27 5.97
C SER A 138 6.79 -14.93 4.78
N SER A 139 6.07 -16.03 5.05
CA SER A 139 5.36 -16.75 3.98
C SER A 139 4.39 -15.82 3.26
N PHE A 140 4.52 -15.73 1.93
CA PHE A 140 3.73 -14.87 1.02
C PHE A 140 4.02 -13.37 1.05
N ALA A 141 4.94 -12.90 1.90
CA ALA A 141 5.44 -11.53 1.85
C ALA A 141 6.41 -11.33 0.67
N GLY A 142 6.44 -10.11 0.12
CA GLY A 142 7.22 -9.78 -1.08
C GLY A 142 8.64 -9.29 -0.77
N THR A 143 9.50 -9.33 -1.79
CA THR A 143 10.89 -8.82 -1.75
C THR A 143 11.28 -8.04 -3.01
N ASP A 144 10.28 -7.51 -3.74
CA ASP A 144 10.52 -6.78 -4.98
C ASP A 144 11.12 -5.40 -4.69
N LYS A 145 12.43 -5.29 -4.91
CA LYS A 145 13.22 -4.07 -4.80
C LYS A 145 12.73 -2.92 -5.67
N LYS A 146 12.11 -3.22 -6.83
CA LYS A 146 11.55 -2.19 -7.72
C LYS A 146 10.25 -1.61 -7.19
N ALA A 147 9.52 -2.35 -6.36
CA ALA A 147 8.30 -1.85 -5.74
C ALA A 147 8.58 -0.77 -4.68
N CYS A 148 9.79 -0.70 -4.15
CA CYS A 148 10.13 0.19 -3.03
C CYS A 148 10.21 1.67 -3.38
N ILE A 149 10.37 2.01 -4.66
CA ILE A 149 10.45 3.39 -5.14
C ILE A 149 9.40 3.56 -6.21
N VAL A 150 8.24 4.08 -5.83
CA VAL A 150 7.15 4.38 -6.76
C VAL A 150 7.36 5.81 -7.24
N THR A 151 7.83 5.97 -8.47
CA THR A 151 7.99 7.30 -9.08
C THR A 151 6.66 8.04 -9.08
N GLY A 152 6.68 9.30 -8.62
CA GLY A 152 5.52 10.10 -8.24
C GLY A 152 4.54 10.52 -9.34
N ASP A 153 4.09 9.61 -10.22
CA ASP A 153 2.99 9.86 -11.16
C ASP A 153 1.63 10.09 -10.47
N VAL A 154 1.55 9.93 -9.15
CA VAL A 154 0.32 10.12 -8.37
C VAL A 154 0.16 11.54 -7.83
N GLN A 155 1.22 12.38 -7.79
CA GLN A 155 1.13 13.74 -7.22
C GLN A 155 0.68 14.81 -8.23
N GLU A 156 0.99 14.67 -9.52
CA GLU A 156 0.64 15.68 -10.56
C GLU A 156 -0.73 15.45 -11.23
N VAL A 157 -1.29 14.23 -11.18
CA VAL A 157 -2.58 13.92 -11.83
C VAL A 157 -3.78 14.42 -11.01
N ARG A 158 -3.62 14.51 -9.68
CA ARG A 158 -4.68 14.82 -8.73
C ARG A 158 -5.24 16.26 -8.83
N PRO A 159 -4.45 17.30 -9.12
CA PRO A 159 -4.97 18.65 -9.35
C PRO A 159 -5.69 18.80 -10.70
N MET A 160 -5.20 18.16 -11.77
CA MET A 160 -5.83 18.24 -13.10
C MET A 160 -7.17 17.50 -13.18
N LEU A 161 -7.27 16.33 -12.51
CA LEU A 161 -8.53 15.58 -12.41
C LEU A 161 -9.60 16.36 -11.62
N ARG A 162 -9.19 17.02 -10.51
CA ARG A 162 -10.09 17.87 -9.70
C ARG A 162 -10.57 19.12 -10.43
N ALA A 163 -9.76 19.66 -11.34
CA ALA A 163 -10.11 20.88 -12.07
C ALA A 163 -11.16 20.68 -13.17
N THR A 164 -11.32 19.44 -13.69
CA THR A 164 -12.18 19.15 -14.86
C THR A 164 -13.43 18.31 -14.55
N ALA A 165 -13.49 17.65 -13.40
CA ALA A 165 -14.61 16.77 -13.00
C ALA A 165 -15.94 17.40 -12.52
N PRO A 166 -16.10 18.71 -12.20
CA PRO A 166 -17.36 19.20 -11.58
C PRO A 166 -18.63 19.04 -12.44
N ASN A 167 -18.50 18.89 -13.76
CA ASN A 167 -19.63 18.99 -14.68
C ASN A 167 -20.22 17.64 -15.15
N PHE A 168 -19.63 16.49 -14.79
CA PHE A 168 -20.10 15.18 -15.31
C PHE A 168 -20.32 14.09 -14.25
N LEU A 169 -19.58 14.12 -13.13
CA LEU A 169 -19.67 13.12 -12.08
C LEU A 169 -20.25 13.79 -10.84
N GLY A 170 -21.50 13.47 -10.50
CA GLY A 170 -22.08 13.95 -9.25
C GLY A 170 -21.33 13.35 -8.05
N ASP A 171 -20.48 14.18 -7.43
CA ASP A 171 -19.66 14.01 -6.21
C ASP A 171 -20.33 13.27 -5.03
N THR A 172 -20.71 12.00 -5.19
CA THR A 172 -21.41 11.26 -4.13
C THR A 172 -20.94 9.82 -3.96
N VAL A 173 -20.60 9.10 -5.03
CA VAL A 173 -20.10 7.71 -4.91
C VAL A 173 -18.66 7.74 -4.41
N ASP A 174 -17.77 8.43 -5.12
CA ASP A 174 -16.33 8.47 -4.82
C ASP A 174 -16.06 9.11 -3.45
N ASP A 175 -16.76 10.18 -3.12
CA ASP A 175 -16.66 10.82 -1.80
C ASP A 175 -17.17 9.93 -0.66
N THR A 176 -18.20 9.12 -0.91
CA THR A 176 -18.72 8.17 0.09
C THR A 176 -17.78 7.00 0.25
N LEU A 177 -17.28 6.43 -0.84
CA LEU A 177 -16.32 5.34 -0.82
C LEU A 177 -14.97 5.79 -0.23
N ALA A 178 -14.52 7.00 -0.54
CA ALA A 178 -13.33 7.62 0.05
C ALA A 178 -13.53 7.84 1.55
N CYS A 179 -14.66 8.43 1.98
CA CYS A 179 -14.95 8.58 3.40
C CYS A 179 -14.94 7.22 4.13
N ILE A 180 -15.64 6.23 3.57
CA ILE A 180 -15.72 4.88 4.16
C ILE A 180 -14.34 4.25 4.22
N SER A 181 -13.55 4.36 3.15
CA SER A 181 -12.19 3.86 3.08
C SER A 181 -11.25 4.52 4.09
N ASP A 182 -11.43 5.81 4.35
CA ASP A 182 -10.55 6.62 5.20
C ASP A 182 -10.92 6.53 6.68
N ASN A 183 -12.19 6.28 7.00
CA ASN A 183 -12.71 6.37 8.37
C ASN A 183 -13.30 5.07 8.92
N CYS A 184 -13.49 4.05 8.08
CA CYS A 184 -14.09 2.80 8.49
C CYS A 184 -13.26 1.57 8.10
N PRO A 185 -12.64 0.89 9.09
CA PRO A 185 -11.91 -0.34 8.82
C PRO A 185 -12.87 -1.43 8.33
N LEU A 186 -12.38 -2.25 7.40
CA LEU A 186 -13.11 -3.41 6.88
C LEU A 186 -13.06 -4.55 7.92
N ASP A 187 -14.20 -5.22 8.09
CA ASP A 187 -14.27 -6.46 8.85
C ASP A 187 -13.61 -7.60 8.06
N GLU A 188 -12.73 -8.36 8.73
CA GLU A 188 -11.92 -9.43 8.12
C GLU A 188 -12.76 -10.59 7.59
N SER A 189 -13.99 -10.78 8.08
CA SER A 189 -14.86 -11.90 7.70
C SER A 189 -15.88 -11.54 6.61
N THR A 190 -16.28 -10.27 6.54
CA THR A 190 -17.28 -9.79 5.57
C THR A 190 -16.69 -8.93 4.46
N LEU A 191 -15.40 -8.55 4.55
CA LEU A 191 -14.74 -7.59 3.66
C LEU A 191 -15.52 -6.26 3.54
N SER A 192 -16.31 -5.94 4.56
CA SER A 192 -17.18 -4.77 4.58
C SER A 192 -16.94 -3.95 5.85
N PRO A 193 -17.02 -2.62 5.80
CA PRO A 193 -16.90 -1.80 6.99
C PRO A 193 -18.11 -2.00 7.91
N SER A 194 -17.94 -1.81 9.21
CA SER A 194 -19.05 -1.98 10.14
C SER A 194 -20.15 -0.95 9.85
N PRO A 195 -21.44 -1.35 9.77
CA PRO A 195 -22.54 -0.43 9.52
C PRO A 195 -22.59 0.71 10.55
N SER A 196 -22.23 0.42 11.80
CA SER A 196 -22.13 1.41 12.88
C SER A 196 -21.01 2.42 12.65
N CYS A 197 -19.86 2.02 12.11
CA CYS A 197 -18.81 2.97 11.73
C CYS A 197 -19.26 3.86 10.59
N VAL A 198 -19.81 3.28 9.52
CA VAL A 198 -20.21 4.05 8.33
C VAL A 198 -21.28 5.08 8.69
N LEU A 199 -22.25 4.68 9.53
CA LEU A 199 -23.29 5.57 10.04
C LEU A 199 -22.78 6.60 11.05
N GLY A 200 -21.63 6.38 11.69
CA GLY A 200 -21.03 7.31 12.65
C GLY A 200 -20.08 8.32 12.01
N ASN A 201 -19.28 7.89 11.03
CA ASN A 201 -18.19 8.68 10.47
C ASN A 201 -18.48 9.22 9.05
N CYS A 202 -19.36 8.56 8.30
CA CYS A 202 -19.62 8.87 6.89
C CYS A 202 -21.07 9.17 6.56
N THR A 203 -21.89 9.49 7.56
CA THR A 203 -23.34 9.70 7.45
C THR A 203 -23.71 10.77 6.43
N SER A 204 -22.95 11.87 6.34
CA SER A 204 -23.24 12.99 5.44
C SER A 204 -23.02 12.62 3.97
N HIS A 205 -21.94 11.88 3.67
CA HIS A 205 -21.62 11.38 2.35
C HIS A 205 -22.57 10.24 1.96
N LEU A 206 -22.78 9.28 2.88
CA LEU A 206 -23.74 8.21 2.71
C LEU A 206 -25.16 8.73 2.45
N ALA A 207 -25.61 9.75 3.19
CA ALA A 207 -26.91 10.36 2.98
C ALA A 207 -27.02 10.95 1.56
N LYS A 208 -26.02 11.73 1.13
CA LYS A 208 -25.98 12.28 -0.24
C LYS A 208 -26.01 11.18 -1.31
N CYS A 209 -25.30 10.07 -1.09
CA CYS A 209 -25.37 8.91 -1.97
C CYS A 209 -26.77 8.26 -1.96
N LEU A 210 -27.40 8.08 -0.81
CA LEU A 210 -28.73 7.46 -0.69
C LEU A 210 -29.85 8.29 -1.36
N PHE A 211 -29.69 9.62 -1.40
CA PHE A 211 -30.59 10.53 -2.14
C PHE A 211 -30.42 10.47 -3.66
N SER A 212 -29.27 10.01 -4.16
CA SER A 212 -29.03 9.74 -5.58
C SER A 212 -29.50 8.34 -5.94
N SER A 213 -30.54 8.24 -6.79
CA SER A 213 -31.09 6.96 -7.22
C SER A 213 -30.05 6.08 -7.92
N SER A 214 -29.12 6.69 -8.65
CA SER A 214 -28.01 5.98 -9.31
C SER A 214 -26.93 5.52 -8.32
N CYS A 215 -26.58 6.35 -7.33
CA CYS A 215 -25.57 6.00 -6.32
C CYS A 215 -26.10 4.87 -5.42
N ARG A 216 -27.33 5.01 -4.92
CA ARG A 216 -28.02 3.98 -4.15
C ARG A 216 -28.11 2.64 -4.90
N HIS A 217 -28.41 2.67 -6.21
CA HIS A 217 -28.51 1.45 -7.00
C HIS A 217 -27.13 0.79 -7.22
N GLY A 218 -26.09 1.59 -7.51
CA GLY A 218 -24.73 1.09 -7.66
C GLY A 218 -24.20 0.44 -6.39
N VAL A 219 -24.30 1.11 -5.24
CA VAL A 219 -23.83 0.57 -3.95
C VAL A 219 -24.58 -0.70 -3.56
N MET A 220 -25.90 -0.76 -3.75
CA MET A 220 -26.67 -1.96 -3.43
C MET A 220 -26.41 -3.11 -4.41
N CYS A 221 -26.05 -2.81 -5.66
CA CYS A 221 -25.63 -3.81 -6.64
C CYS A 221 -24.28 -4.42 -6.25
N GLU A 222 -23.29 -3.59 -5.95
CA GLU A 222 -21.95 -4.03 -5.51
C GLU A 222 -22.02 -4.90 -4.24
N LEU A 223 -22.76 -4.45 -3.22
CA LEU A 223 -22.95 -5.23 -1.99
C LEU A 223 -23.53 -6.63 -2.27
N LYS A 224 -24.48 -6.73 -3.20
CA LYS A 224 -25.07 -8.00 -3.61
C LYS A 224 -24.09 -8.88 -4.39
N CYS A 225 -23.20 -8.28 -5.18
CA CYS A 225 -22.17 -8.99 -5.93
C CYS A 225 -21.05 -9.53 -5.03
N THR A 226 -20.71 -8.81 -3.95
CA THR A 226 -19.65 -9.21 -3.01
C THR A 226 -20.15 -10.10 -1.87
N GLU A 227 -21.47 -10.13 -1.59
CA GLU A 227 -22.07 -10.98 -0.55
C GLU A 227 -21.64 -12.46 -0.63
N PRO A 228 -21.57 -13.11 -1.81
CA PRO A 228 -21.15 -14.51 -1.93
C PRO A 228 -19.68 -14.78 -1.59
N LEU A 229 -18.82 -13.75 -1.60
CA LEU A 229 -17.41 -13.87 -1.22
C LEU A 229 -17.21 -13.85 0.29
N ALA A 230 -18.14 -13.25 1.05
CA ALA A 230 -18.02 -13.17 2.49
C ALA A 230 -17.83 -14.58 3.09
N LYS A 231 -16.82 -14.74 3.96
CA LYS A 231 -16.47 -16.01 4.63
C LYS A 231 -16.05 -17.14 3.68
N THR A 232 -15.41 -16.80 2.56
CA THR A 232 -14.85 -17.78 1.62
C THR A 232 -13.34 -17.55 1.44
N GLU A 233 -12.60 -18.59 1.08
CA GLU A 233 -11.16 -18.47 0.79
C GLU A 233 -10.90 -17.61 -0.47
N ASP A 234 -11.83 -17.64 -1.44
CA ASP A 234 -11.85 -16.82 -2.65
C ASP A 234 -11.87 -15.30 -2.37
N ALA A 235 -12.30 -14.90 -1.18
CA ALA A 235 -12.35 -13.50 -0.73
C ALA A 235 -10.95 -12.85 -0.74
N VAL A 236 -9.91 -13.62 -0.43
CA VAL A 236 -8.52 -13.14 -0.40
C VAL A 236 -8.01 -12.79 -1.80
N HIS A 237 -8.38 -13.60 -2.80
CA HIS A 237 -8.02 -13.35 -4.20
C HIS A 237 -8.75 -12.11 -4.75
N PHE A 238 -10.03 -11.94 -4.39
CA PHE A 238 -10.79 -10.76 -4.78
C PHE A 238 -10.22 -9.50 -4.13
N ALA A 239 -9.94 -9.55 -2.82
CA ALA A 239 -9.32 -8.43 -2.10
C ALA A 239 -7.94 -8.07 -2.66
N GLY A 240 -7.11 -9.08 -3.00
CA GLY A 240 -5.79 -8.87 -3.62
C GLY A 240 -5.87 -8.17 -4.97
N LEU A 241 -6.81 -8.57 -5.83
CA LEU A 241 -7.05 -7.91 -7.11
C LEU A 241 -7.58 -6.49 -6.94
N MET A 242 -8.59 -6.29 -6.09
CA MET A 242 -9.17 -4.96 -5.85
C MET A 242 -8.13 -4.00 -5.28
N GLU A 243 -7.24 -4.47 -4.40
CA GLU A 243 -6.16 -3.67 -3.85
C GLU A 243 -5.09 -3.35 -4.89
N CYS A 244 -4.69 -4.33 -5.73
CA CYS A 244 -3.78 -4.05 -6.84
C CYS A 244 -4.34 -2.99 -7.77
N MET A 245 -5.61 -3.13 -8.17
CA MET A 245 -6.25 -2.15 -9.04
C MET A 245 -6.35 -0.78 -8.37
N ARG A 246 -6.59 -0.73 -7.05
CA ARG A 246 -6.60 0.53 -6.28
C ARG A 246 -5.23 1.23 -6.30
N VAL A 247 -4.14 0.48 -6.25
CA VAL A 247 -2.77 1.02 -6.21
C VAL A 247 -2.25 1.39 -7.59
N HIS A 248 -2.46 0.52 -8.58
CA HIS A 248 -1.83 0.61 -9.88
C HIS A 248 -2.75 1.09 -11.01
N CYS A 249 -4.06 1.10 -10.80
CA CYS A 249 -5.04 1.49 -11.81
C CYS A 249 -5.89 2.68 -11.36
N PRO A 250 -5.43 3.92 -11.61
CA PRO A 250 -6.23 5.10 -11.27
C PRO A 250 -7.53 5.15 -12.09
N GLY A 251 -8.61 5.58 -11.45
CA GLY A 251 -9.95 5.70 -12.05
C GLY A 251 -10.91 4.59 -11.64
N PHE A 252 -12.21 4.90 -11.57
CA PHE A 252 -13.26 3.93 -11.21
C PHE A 252 -14.36 3.85 -12.28
N PRO A 253 -14.67 2.64 -12.81
CA PRO A 253 -13.90 1.41 -12.66
C PRO A 253 -12.53 1.50 -13.40
N PRO A 254 -11.50 0.80 -12.90
CA PRO A 254 -10.21 0.73 -13.57
C PRO A 254 -10.34 0.07 -14.94
N SER A 255 -9.52 0.50 -15.92
CA SER A 255 -9.59 -0.07 -17.27
C SER A 255 -9.15 -1.54 -17.28
N LYS A 256 -9.82 -2.37 -18.09
CA LYS A 256 -9.46 -3.79 -18.29
C LYS A 256 -8.01 -3.93 -18.78
N SER A 257 -7.53 -2.98 -19.58
CA SER A 257 -6.14 -2.91 -20.03
C SER A 257 -5.17 -2.63 -18.88
N CYS A 258 -5.51 -1.73 -17.95
CA CYS A 258 -4.65 -1.48 -16.79
C CYS A 258 -4.60 -2.71 -15.86
N ALA A 259 -5.76 -3.29 -15.55
CA ALA A 259 -5.82 -4.49 -14.72
C ALA A 259 -5.02 -5.65 -15.33
N ALA A 260 -5.08 -5.83 -16.65
CA ALA A 260 -4.28 -6.84 -17.34
C ALA A 260 -2.77 -6.54 -17.33
N LEU A 261 -2.37 -5.27 -17.44
CA LEU A 261 -0.96 -4.87 -17.54
C LEU A 261 -0.24 -4.82 -16.17
N HIS A 262 -0.94 -4.34 -15.14
CA HIS A 262 -0.35 -4.07 -13.83
C HIS A 262 -0.81 -5.02 -12.72
N CYS A 263 -1.96 -5.68 -12.91
CA CYS A 263 -2.56 -6.59 -11.93
C CYS A 263 -2.84 -7.97 -12.53
N GLY A 264 -2.10 -8.35 -13.58
CA GLY A 264 -2.37 -9.58 -14.33
C GLY A 264 -2.24 -10.86 -13.50
N VAL A 265 -1.35 -10.86 -12.49
CA VAL A 265 -1.17 -12.00 -11.58
C VAL A 265 -2.37 -12.15 -10.66
N GLU A 266 -2.76 -11.07 -9.98
CA GLU A 266 -3.93 -11.04 -9.10
C GLU A 266 -5.22 -11.30 -9.89
N ALA A 267 -5.30 -10.82 -11.13
CA ALA A 267 -6.43 -11.06 -12.03
C ALA A 267 -6.50 -12.53 -12.43
N ALA A 268 -5.37 -13.18 -12.72
CA ALA A 268 -5.30 -14.60 -13.01
C ALA A 268 -5.67 -15.46 -11.79
N GLU A 269 -5.17 -15.10 -10.60
CA GLU A 269 -5.52 -15.76 -9.33
C GLU A 269 -7.02 -15.64 -9.04
N CYS A 270 -7.62 -14.47 -9.26
CA CYS A 270 -9.06 -14.30 -9.13
C CYS A 270 -9.82 -15.10 -10.20
N ALA A 271 -9.36 -15.11 -11.45
CA ALA A 271 -10.04 -15.76 -12.56
C ALA A 271 -10.14 -17.29 -12.41
N VAL A 272 -9.17 -17.94 -11.74
CA VAL A 272 -9.23 -19.38 -11.48
C VAL A 272 -10.15 -19.76 -10.31
N HIS A 273 -10.50 -18.80 -9.44
CA HIS A 273 -11.45 -18.99 -8.35
C HIS A 273 -12.86 -18.59 -8.78
N SER A 274 -13.80 -19.54 -8.75
CA SER A 274 -15.13 -19.34 -9.34
C SER A 274 -15.90 -18.19 -8.70
N LYS A 275 -15.84 -18.03 -7.37
CA LYS A 275 -16.58 -16.96 -6.69
C LYS A 275 -15.96 -15.59 -6.95
N CYS A 276 -14.64 -15.54 -7.02
CA CYS A 276 -13.93 -14.30 -7.35
C CYS A 276 -14.28 -13.82 -8.77
N ARG A 277 -14.23 -14.74 -9.75
CA ARG A 277 -14.63 -14.46 -11.13
C ARG A 277 -16.10 -14.04 -11.24
N GLU A 278 -17.02 -14.77 -10.60
CA GLU A 278 -18.46 -14.45 -10.61
C GLU A 278 -18.74 -13.07 -9.99
N THR A 279 -18.04 -12.71 -8.92
CA THR A 279 -18.16 -11.38 -8.33
C THR A 279 -17.66 -10.28 -9.25
N LEU A 280 -16.53 -10.48 -9.96
CA LEU A 280 -16.04 -9.50 -10.94
C LEU A 280 -17.02 -9.30 -12.09
N GLU A 281 -17.58 -10.38 -12.63
CA GLU A 281 -18.59 -10.33 -13.70
C GLU A 281 -19.87 -9.63 -13.23
N CYS A 282 -20.28 -9.86 -11.98
CA CYS A 282 -21.41 -9.18 -11.35
C CYS A 282 -21.15 -7.68 -11.15
N ALA A 283 -19.97 -7.30 -10.65
CA ALA A 283 -19.57 -5.92 -10.40
C ALA A 283 -19.43 -5.10 -11.71
N ASP A 284 -18.90 -5.69 -12.79
CA ASP A 284 -18.83 -5.05 -14.11
C ASP A 284 -20.24 -4.64 -14.61
N ALA A 285 -21.27 -5.42 -14.26
CA ALA A 285 -22.67 -5.11 -14.58
C ALA A 285 -23.31 -4.05 -13.67
N CYS A 286 -22.68 -3.69 -12.55
CA CYS A 286 -23.17 -2.67 -11.62
C CYS A 286 -22.83 -1.23 -12.06
N VAL A 287 -21.90 -1.06 -13.01
CA VAL A 287 -21.47 0.25 -13.53
C VAL A 287 -22.57 0.85 -14.41
N PRO A 288 -23.18 2.00 -14.04
CA PRO A 288 -24.25 2.58 -14.85
C PRO A 288 -23.72 3.07 -16.20
N GLY A 289 -24.46 2.85 -17.29
CA GLY A 289 -24.06 3.21 -18.66
C GLY A 289 -23.68 4.68 -18.92
N LYS A 290 -24.01 5.59 -18.00
CA LYS A 290 -23.58 7.00 -18.03
C LYS A 290 -22.10 7.19 -17.66
N TYR A 291 -21.52 6.30 -16.85
CA TYR A 291 -20.10 6.32 -16.48
C TYR A 291 -19.22 5.84 -17.64
N THR A 292 -19.65 4.81 -18.36
CA THR A 292 -18.98 4.35 -19.58
C THR A 292 -18.99 5.40 -20.69
N ALA A 293 -20.08 6.18 -20.82
CA ALA A 293 -20.13 7.32 -21.73
C ALA A 293 -19.16 8.47 -21.33
N ALA A 294 -18.99 8.71 -20.03
CA ALA A 294 -18.06 9.73 -19.52
C ALA A 294 -16.59 9.29 -19.64
N LEU A 295 -16.28 8.01 -19.37
CA LEU A 295 -14.95 7.41 -19.56
C LEU A 295 -14.52 7.41 -21.03
N ALA A 296 -15.45 7.16 -21.96
CA ALA A 296 -15.19 7.23 -23.40
C ALA A 296 -14.94 8.65 -23.92
N ALA A 297 -15.29 9.69 -23.14
CA ALA A 297 -15.11 11.09 -23.50
C ALA A 297 -13.79 11.69 -22.98
N LEU A 298 -13.01 10.95 -22.18
CA LEU A 298 -11.68 11.40 -21.72
C LEU A 298 -10.64 11.19 -22.83
N PRO A 299 -9.85 12.21 -23.22
CA PRO A 299 -8.81 12.04 -24.21
C PRO A 299 -7.74 11.08 -23.66
N HIS A 300 -7.44 10.02 -24.42
CA HIS A 300 -6.32 9.14 -24.13
C HIS A 300 -5.04 9.97 -24.10
N ALA A 301 -4.41 10.08 -22.92
CA ALA A 301 -3.07 10.61 -22.82
C ALA A 301 -2.13 9.65 -23.56
N THR A 302 -1.75 10.02 -24.78
CA THR A 302 -0.70 9.36 -25.54
C THR A 302 0.59 9.44 -24.76
N VAL A 303 1.05 8.28 -24.31
CA VAL A 303 2.38 8.01 -23.76
C VAL A 303 3.43 8.43 -24.80
N VAL A 304 4.33 9.34 -24.41
CA VAL A 304 5.64 9.57 -25.05
C VAL A 304 6.69 9.28 -24.01
#